data_AF-A0A238VL74-F1
#
_entry.id   AF-A0A238VL74-F1
#
_cell.length_a   1.000
_cell.length_b   1.000
_cell.length_c   1.000
_cell.angle_alpha   90.00
_cell.angle_beta   90.00
_cell.angle_gamma   90.00
#
_symmetry.space_group_name_H-M   'P 1'
#
loop_
_entity.id
_entity.type
_entity.pdbx_description
1 polymer ?
#
loop_
_entity_poly.entity_id
_entity_poly.type
_entity_poly.pdbx_seq_one_letter_code
_entity_poly.pdbx_strand_id
1 'polypeptide(L)'
;MSAKFRKLNEAGIAAFRDYIRDGAEGPPPLHLLENPETSAPLKPDIQPGSGQFDDRYMFGVYLNSLLKESDPAAISGDAGLWSALALYWFDRLCPPDAGGNRTPKQEYLYVLSSDYRHYYRHLVRSPWQLVKDHSDASRFLLISPRKQAHPLSVHGEILEQFGGRQQVLASRPIIKAANKLYFDKQKSRPRTGVAGNGRGSARRFGLILRQLDLTYDPECMTDSAFIGILPDEFEKWRKQMEAGQSKAS
;
A
#
# COMPACT_ATOMS: atom_id res chain seq x y z
N MET A 1 -3.18 33.45 2.81
CA MET A 1 -2.86 32.56 1.68
C MET A 1 -2.49 31.20 2.27
N SER A 2 -3.13 30.11 1.84
CA SER A 2 -2.68 28.77 2.25
C SER A 2 -1.27 28.55 1.70
N ALA A 3 -0.31 28.17 2.55
CA ALA A 3 1.03 27.81 2.09
C ALA A 3 0.91 26.67 1.07
N LYS A 4 1.64 26.78 -0.05
CA LYS A 4 1.67 25.73 -1.08
C LYS A 4 2.47 24.54 -0.55
N PHE A 5 1.98 23.33 -0.80
CA PHE A 5 2.71 22.11 -0.42
C PHE A 5 4.03 22.03 -1.19
N ARG A 6 5.10 21.67 -0.49
CA ARG A 6 6.46 21.51 -1.04
C ARG A 6 6.93 20.08 -0.83
N LYS A 7 7.83 19.61 -1.69
CA LYS A 7 8.49 18.32 -1.52
C LYS A 7 9.81 18.50 -0.79
N LEU A 8 10.25 17.51 -0.02
CA LEU A 8 11.54 17.58 0.66
C LEU A 8 12.68 17.55 -0.36
N ASN A 9 13.73 18.32 -0.12
CA ASN A 9 15.02 18.17 -0.82
C ASN A 9 15.91 17.19 -0.03
N GLU A 10 17.17 17.02 -0.43
CA GLU A 10 18.10 16.11 0.25
C GLU A 10 18.30 16.44 1.73
N ALA A 11 18.44 17.73 2.08
CA ALA A 11 18.59 18.18 3.46
C ALA A 11 17.33 17.92 4.29
N GLY A 12 16.14 18.19 3.74
CA GLY A 12 14.88 17.89 4.43
C GLY A 12 14.62 16.39 4.60
N ILE A 13 15.01 15.57 3.62
CA ILE A 13 14.96 14.10 3.75
C ILE A 13 15.90 13.65 4.88
N ALA A 14 17.13 14.17 4.93
CA ALA A 14 18.08 13.84 6.00
C ALA A 14 17.53 14.22 7.38
N ALA A 15 17.03 15.44 7.55
CA ALA A 15 16.42 15.90 8.80
C ALA A 15 15.20 15.04 9.21
N PHE A 16 14.37 14.62 8.26
CA PHE A 16 13.24 13.74 8.56
C PHE A 16 13.70 12.33 8.97
N ARG A 17 14.78 11.80 8.37
CA ARG A 17 15.39 10.53 8.81
C ARG A 17 15.92 10.62 10.23
N ASP A 18 16.63 11.70 10.56
CA ASP A 18 17.19 11.90 11.89
C ASP A 18 16.07 11.97 12.93
N TYR A 19 15.00 12.73 12.66
CA TYR A 19 13.80 12.73 13.50
C TYR A 19 13.23 11.33 13.77
N ILE A 20 13.15 10.47 12.74
CA ILE A 20 12.66 9.08 12.91
C ILE A 20 13.64 8.23 13.73
N ARG A 21 14.94 8.37 13.48
CA ARG A 21 16.00 7.60 14.16
C ARG A 21 16.12 7.99 15.63
N ASP A 22 15.87 9.25 15.94
CA ASP A 22 15.83 9.79 17.30
C ASP A 22 14.51 9.49 18.02
N GLY A 23 13.75 8.50 17.53
CA GLY A 23 12.53 8.01 18.19
C GLY A 23 11.25 8.77 17.84
N ALA A 24 11.31 9.75 16.93
CA ALA A 24 10.19 10.61 16.57
C ALA A 24 9.54 11.31 17.78
N GLU A 25 10.40 11.83 18.66
CA GLU A 25 10.02 12.56 19.87
C GLU A 25 9.35 13.92 19.55
N GLY A 26 8.29 14.26 20.27
CA GLY A 26 7.57 15.52 20.05
C GLY A 26 6.79 15.57 18.73
N PRO A 27 6.30 16.75 18.31
CA PRO A 27 5.50 16.89 17.09
C PRO A 27 6.34 16.61 15.83
N PRO A 28 5.73 16.10 14.73
CA PRO A 28 6.43 15.93 13.47
C PRO A 28 6.98 17.28 12.96
N PRO A 29 8.20 17.33 12.40
CA PRO A 29 8.85 18.58 12.00
C PRO A 29 8.27 19.14 10.69
N LEU A 30 7.01 19.56 10.69
CA LEU A 30 6.30 20.05 9.50
C LEU A 30 6.93 21.31 8.90
N HIS A 31 7.69 22.08 9.67
CA HIS A 31 8.46 23.24 9.19
C HIS A 31 9.46 22.87 8.06
N LEU A 32 9.90 21.60 7.99
CA LEU A 32 10.75 21.12 6.90
C LEU A 32 10.07 21.25 5.52
N LEU A 33 8.72 21.23 5.48
CA LEU A 33 7.92 21.39 4.27
C LEU A 33 7.71 22.87 3.89
N GLU A 34 8.16 23.81 4.70
CA GLU A 34 7.97 25.25 4.49
C GLU A 34 9.30 25.95 4.19
N ASN A 35 10.40 25.47 4.77
CA ASN A 35 11.73 26.06 4.61
C ASN A 35 12.35 25.71 3.23
N PRO A 36 12.74 26.70 2.40
CA PRO A 36 13.46 26.48 1.13
C PRO A 36 14.78 25.70 1.24
N GLU A 37 15.44 25.72 2.40
CA GLU A 37 16.68 24.96 2.64
C GLU A 37 16.42 23.46 2.77
N THR A 38 15.21 23.07 3.16
CA THR A 38 14.82 21.66 3.39
C THR A 38 13.77 21.16 2.40
N SER A 39 13.22 22.04 1.56
CA SER A 39 12.16 21.70 0.62
C SER A 39 12.26 22.48 -0.68
N ALA A 40 11.72 21.89 -1.75
CA ALA A 40 11.62 22.49 -3.08
C ALA A 40 10.16 22.63 -3.51
N PRO A 41 9.82 23.62 -4.36
CA PRO A 41 8.50 23.70 -4.97
C PRO A 41 8.14 22.41 -5.70
N LEU A 42 6.86 22.01 -5.63
CA LEU A 42 6.31 20.89 -6.38
C LEU A 42 5.55 21.42 -7.60
N LYS A 43 5.61 20.71 -8.74
CA LYS A 43 4.80 21.01 -9.92
C LYS A 43 4.18 19.71 -10.46
N PRO A 44 2.85 19.66 -10.69
CA PRO A 44 1.87 20.68 -10.33
C PRO A 44 1.76 20.89 -8.81
N ASP A 45 1.22 22.03 -8.41
CA ASP A 45 0.92 22.29 -7.00
C ASP A 45 -0.17 21.32 -6.52
N ILE A 46 -0.02 20.78 -5.31
CA ILE A 46 -1.04 19.94 -4.67
C ILE A 46 -1.42 20.54 -3.32
N GLN A 47 -2.61 20.18 -2.84
CA GLN A 47 -3.08 20.57 -1.52
C GLN A 47 -3.56 19.31 -0.78
N PRO A 48 -2.67 18.65 -0.02
CA PRO A 48 -3.06 17.52 0.80
C PRO A 48 -4.11 17.95 1.82
N GLY A 49 -5.15 17.15 1.95
CA GLY A 49 -6.24 17.35 2.90
C GLY A 49 -5.95 16.63 4.22
N SER A 50 -6.62 17.09 5.27
CA SER A 50 -6.59 16.45 6.60
C SER A 50 -7.50 15.23 6.72
N GLY A 51 -8.13 14.79 5.61
CA GLY A 51 -9.23 13.83 5.57
C GLY A 51 -8.99 12.57 6.41
N GLN A 52 -10.08 12.03 6.97
CA GLN A 52 -10.06 10.73 7.64
C GLN A 52 -10.15 9.64 6.58
N PHE A 53 -9.25 8.66 6.66
CA PHE A 53 -9.23 7.51 5.76
C PHE A 53 -9.59 6.25 6.55
N ASP A 54 -10.72 5.63 6.22
CA ASP A 54 -11.20 4.42 6.90
C ASP A 54 -10.23 3.24 6.76
N ASP A 55 -9.53 3.19 5.64
CA ASP A 55 -8.49 2.20 5.35
C ASP A 55 -7.46 2.71 4.33
N ARG A 56 -6.45 1.89 4.06
CA ARG A 56 -5.39 2.23 3.09
C ARG A 56 -5.87 2.21 1.64
N TYR A 57 -6.96 1.51 1.32
CA TYR A 57 -7.51 1.55 -0.04
C TYR A 57 -8.11 2.93 -0.32
N MET A 58 -8.95 3.44 0.59
CA MET A 58 -9.50 4.80 0.50
C MET A 58 -8.40 5.87 0.48
N PHE A 59 -7.33 5.68 1.25
CA PHE A 59 -6.16 6.53 1.17
C PHE A 59 -5.48 6.49 -0.21
N GLY A 60 -5.33 5.31 -0.81
CA GLY A 60 -4.81 5.16 -2.17
C GLY A 60 -5.69 5.83 -3.24
N VAL A 61 -7.01 5.71 -3.14
CA VAL A 61 -7.98 6.39 -4.01
C VAL A 61 -7.86 7.91 -3.89
N TYR A 62 -7.74 8.40 -2.65
CA TYR A 62 -7.50 9.80 -2.38
C TYR A 62 -6.18 10.28 -3.00
N LEU A 63 -5.09 9.55 -2.82
CA LEU A 63 -3.78 9.90 -3.40
C LEU A 63 -3.80 9.95 -4.93
N ASN A 64 -4.52 9.02 -5.57
CA ASN A 64 -4.70 9.06 -7.03
C ASN A 64 -5.47 10.31 -7.48
N SER A 65 -6.48 10.74 -6.71
CA SER A 65 -7.19 12.00 -6.96
C SER A 65 -6.31 13.23 -6.72
N LEU A 66 -5.53 13.23 -5.63
CA LEU A 66 -4.63 14.34 -5.25
C LEU A 66 -3.53 14.56 -6.29
N LEU A 67 -3.00 13.48 -6.86
CA LEU A 67 -1.86 13.48 -7.78
C LEU A 67 -2.29 13.32 -9.25
N LYS A 68 -3.58 13.48 -9.57
CA LYS A 68 -4.12 13.21 -10.91
C LYS A 68 -3.48 14.02 -12.04
N GLU A 69 -3.01 15.23 -11.74
CA GLU A 69 -2.37 16.14 -12.71
C GLU A 69 -0.85 15.89 -12.84
N SER A 70 -0.28 15.01 -12.00
CA SER A 70 1.14 14.69 -12.03
C SER A 70 1.41 13.54 -13.01
N ASP A 71 2.55 13.57 -13.70
CA ASP A 71 3.00 12.41 -14.48
C ASP A 71 3.36 11.24 -13.55
N PRO A 72 2.64 10.09 -13.63
CA PRO A 72 2.89 8.95 -12.77
C PRO A 72 4.32 8.41 -12.87
N ALA A 73 4.95 8.47 -14.05
CA ALA A 73 6.32 7.98 -14.22
C ALA A 73 7.31 8.88 -13.47
N ALA A 74 7.19 10.20 -13.64
CA ALA A 74 8.02 11.18 -12.93
C ALA A 74 7.91 11.07 -11.41
N ILE A 75 6.70 10.90 -10.88
CA ILE A 75 6.51 10.86 -9.42
C ILE A 75 6.81 9.49 -8.80
N SER A 76 6.79 8.39 -9.57
CA SER A 76 6.91 7.04 -9.00
C SER A 76 8.19 6.84 -8.16
N GLY A 77 9.29 7.49 -8.54
CA GLY A 77 10.58 7.44 -7.83
C GLY A 77 10.92 8.71 -7.04
N ASP A 78 10.02 9.70 -6.96
CA ASP A 78 10.33 11.00 -6.33
C ASP A 78 10.35 10.86 -4.80
N ALA A 79 11.54 10.59 -4.26
CA ALA A 79 11.73 10.44 -2.82
C ALA A 79 11.37 11.69 -2.02
N GLY A 80 11.57 12.88 -2.59
CA GLY A 80 11.19 14.14 -1.96
C GLY A 80 9.67 14.24 -1.77
N LEU A 81 8.90 13.91 -2.80
CA LEU A 81 7.43 13.93 -2.76
C LEU A 81 6.89 12.89 -1.76
N TRP A 82 7.31 11.64 -1.89
CA TRP A 82 6.75 10.56 -1.08
C TRP A 82 7.09 10.70 0.40
N SER A 83 8.31 11.14 0.71
CA SER A 83 8.74 11.41 2.09
C SER A 83 8.06 12.66 2.65
N ALA A 84 7.83 13.69 1.83
CA ALA A 84 7.07 14.88 2.25
C ALA A 84 5.61 14.55 2.61
N LEU A 85 4.94 13.74 1.80
CA LEU A 85 3.57 13.29 2.10
C LEU A 85 3.53 12.41 3.36
N ALA A 86 4.54 11.56 3.56
CA ALA A 86 4.65 10.77 4.78
C ALA A 86 4.88 11.64 6.02
N LEU A 87 5.72 12.68 5.93
CA LEU A 87 5.90 13.67 6.99
C LEU A 87 4.59 14.42 7.29
N TYR A 88 3.86 14.85 6.26
CA TYR A 88 2.59 15.56 6.41
C TYR A 88 1.54 14.73 7.16
N TRP A 89 1.43 13.43 6.87
CA TRP A 89 0.51 12.52 7.57
C TRP A 89 1.18 11.70 8.68
N PHE A 90 2.35 12.13 9.20
CA PHE A 90 3.15 11.29 10.09
C PHE A 90 2.38 10.85 11.35
N ASP A 91 1.55 11.71 11.94
CA ASP A 91 0.70 11.36 13.08
C ASP A 91 -0.35 10.27 12.79
N ARG A 92 -0.66 10.00 11.52
CA ARG A 92 -1.53 8.89 11.12
C ARG A 92 -0.74 7.63 10.80
N LEU A 93 0.48 7.78 10.30
CA LEU A 93 1.38 6.68 9.93
C LEU A 93 2.14 6.12 11.15
N CYS A 94 2.41 6.97 12.13
CA CYS A 94 3.07 6.67 13.39
C CYS A 94 2.37 7.47 14.50
N PRO A 95 1.14 7.08 14.88
CA PRO A 95 0.38 7.79 15.90
C PRO A 95 1.11 7.75 17.24
N PRO A 96 1.10 8.85 18.01
CA PRO A 96 1.60 8.83 19.38
C PRO A 96 0.68 8.00 20.28
N ASP A 97 1.25 7.43 21.33
CA ASP A 97 0.52 6.81 22.43
C ASP A 97 -0.13 7.87 23.33
N ALA A 98 -0.80 7.42 24.40
CA ALA A 98 -1.47 8.30 25.36
C ALA A 98 -0.50 9.26 26.09
N GLY A 99 0.79 8.94 26.15
CA GLY A 99 1.85 9.78 26.72
C GLY A 99 2.52 10.71 25.70
N GLY A 100 2.11 10.69 24.44
CA GLY A 100 2.71 11.48 23.37
C GLY A 100 3.94 10.85 22.72
N ASN A 101 4.33 9.63 23.14
CA ASN A 101 5.50 8.95 22.61
C ASN A 101 5.15 8.17 21.34
N ARG A 102 6.12 7.98 20.46
CA ARG A 102 5.96 7.17 19.24
C ARG A 102 6.88 5.95 19.27
N THR A 103 6.50 4.96 18.48
CA THR A 103 7.37 3.80 18.20
C THR A 103 7.54 3.71 16.68
N PRO A 104 8.41 4.56 16.09
CA PRO A 104 8.67 4.49 14.66
C PRO A 104 9.18 3.09 14.31
N LYS A 105 8.66 2.56 13.20
CA LYS A 105 9.13 1.30 12.61
C LYS A 105 10.31 1.58 11.69
N GLN A 106 10.61 0.66 10.78
CA GLN A 106 11.72 0.82 9.84
C GLN A 106 11.55 2.09 8.99
N GLU A 107 12.65 2.84 8.83
CA GLU A 107 12.71 4.14 8.13
C GLU A 107 12.05 4.11 6.74
N TYR A 108 12.25 3.02 5.98
CA TYR A 108 11.73 2.86 4.62
C TYR A 108 10.19 2.84 4.52
N LEU A 109 9.49 2.77 5.65
CA LEU A 109 8.03 2.90 5.69
C LEU A 109 7.56 4.35 5.54
N TYR A 110 8.43 5.32 5.86
CA TYR A 110 8.12 6.75 5.90
C TYR A 110 9.00 7.59 4.96
N VAL A 111 10.25 7.18 4.75
CA VAL A 111 11.16 7.82 3.80
C VAL A 111 11.35 6.87 2.63
N LEU A 112 11.10 7.33 1.41
CA LEU A 112 11.27 6.45 0.25
C LEU A 112 12.74 6.06 0.10
N SER A 113 13.01 4.76 0.22
CA SER A 113 14.35 4.19 0.08
C SER A 113 14.86 4.37 -1.35
N SER A 114 16.18 4.36 -1.55
CA SER A 114 16.78 4.19 -2.88
C SER A 114 16.74 2.74 -3.36
N ASP A 115 16.58 1.77 -2.43
CA ASP A 115 16.41 0.36 -2.75
C ASP A 115 14.97 0.08 -3.21
N TYR A 116 14.81 -0.23 -4.50
CA TYR A 116 13.53 -0.55 -5.13
C TYR A 116 12.78 -1.71 -4.47
N ARG A 117 13.49 -2.61 -3.76
CA ARG A 117 12.89 -3.72 -3.01
C ARG A 117 12.07 -3.24 -1.82
N HIS A 118 12.31 -2.03 -1.32
CA HIS A 118 11.54 -1.42 -0.25
C HIS A 118 10.36 -0.57 -0.74
N TYR A 119 10.24 -0.31 -2.04
CA TYR A 119 9.23 0.62 -2.56
C TYR A 119 7.80 0.19 -2.24
N TYR A 120 7.54 -1.11 -2.24
CA TYR A 120 6.23 -1.64 -1.89
C TYR A 120 5.93 -1.51 -0.39
N ARG A 121 6.93 -1.27 0.47
CA ARG A 121 6.76 -1.13 1.92
C ARG A 121 6.32 0.27 2.34
N HIS A 122 6.71 1.29 1.56
CA HIS A 122 6.42 2.70 1.86
C HIS A 122 4.92 2.96 2.06
N LEU A 123 4.54 3.51 3.22
CA LEU A 123 3.15 3.50 3.69
C LEU A 123 2.21 4.36 2.85
N VAL A 124 2.73 5.44 2.24
CA VAL A 124 1.97 6.36 1.37
C VAL A 124 2.04 5.97 -0.10
N ARG A 125 3.21 5.57 -0.57
CA ARG A 125 3.46 5.31 -2.00
C ARG A 125 2.75 4.05 -2.46
N SER A 126 2.77 2.99 -1.66
CA SER A 126 2.20 1.70 -2.06
C SER A 126 0.69 1.74 -2.26
N PRO A 127 -0.12 2.39 -1.40
CA PRO A 127 -1.54 2.60 -1.67
C PRO A 127 -1.80 3.36 -2.97
N TRP A 128 -1.06 4.43 -3.25
CA TRP A 128 -1.17 5.14 -4.52
C TRP A 128 -0.90 4.21 -5.70
N GLN A 129 0.25 3.53 -5.71
CA GLN A 129 0.68 2.67 -6.81
C GLN A 129 -0.30 1.51 -7.02
N LEU A 130 -0.70 0.82 -5.95
CA LEU A 130 -1.58 -0.36 -6.06
C LEU A 130 -2.98 0.02 -6.54
N VAL A 131 -3.54 1.15 -6.08
CA VAL A 131 -4.84 1.63 -6.60
C VAL A 131 -4.72 2.10 -8.04
N LYS A 132 -3.62 2.77 -8.41
CA LYS A 132 -3.37 3.20 -9.79
C LYS A 132 -3.29 2.00 -10.74
N ASP A 133 -2.61 0.94 -10.33
CA ASP A 133 -2.34 -0.20 -11.19
C ASP A 133 -3.49 -1.20 -11.23
N HIS A 134 -4.20 -1.39 -10.11
CA HIS A 134 -5.18 -2.47 -9.96
C HIS A 134 -6.58 -2.00 -9.55
N SER A 135 -6.79 -0.71 -9.30
CA SER A 135 -8.08 -0.13 -8.90
C SER A 135 -8.70 -0.92 -7.74
N ASP A 136 -9.99 -1.28 -7.81
CA ASP A 136 -10.67 -2.08 -6.77
C ASP A 136 -10.03 -3.45 -6.51
N ALA A 137 -9.27 -4.02 -7.45
CA ALA A 137 -8.60 -5.29 -7.23
C ALA A 137 -7.43 -5.19 -6.23
N SER A 138 -6.98 -3.98 -5.90
CA SER A 138 -5.96 -3.76 -4.86
C SER A 138 -6.50 -3.89 -3.43
N ARG A 139 -7.83 -3.92 -3.23
CA ARG A 139 -8.47 -3.89 -1.91
C ARG A 139 -7.95 -4.97 -0.97
N PHE A 140 -7.78 -6.20 -1.45
CA PHE A 140 -7.30 -7.29 -0.59
C PHE A 140 -5.84 -7.12 -0.14
N LEU A 141 -5.02 -6.33 -0.85
CA LEU A 141 -3.65 -6.01 -0.46
C LEU A 141 -3.58 -4.85 0.54
N LEU A 142 -4.53 -3.92 0.46
CA LEU A 142 -4.51 -2.66 1.20
C LEU A 142 -5.37 -2.68 2.47
N ILE A 143 -6.46 -3.44 2.48
CA ILE A 143 -7.37 -3.53 3.61
C ILE A 143 -6.91 -4.65 4.54
N SER A 144 -6.79 -4.34 5.84
CA SER A 144 -6.48 -5.38 6.83
C SER A 144 -7.66 -6.36 6.99
N PRO A 145 -7.41 -7.68 7.10
CA PRO A 145 -8.45 -8.66 7.43
C PRO A 145 -9.16 -8.37 8.77
N ARG A 146 -8.52 -7.62 9.66
CA ARG A 146 -9.06 -7.20 10.96
C ARG A 146 -9.26 -5.69 10.99
N LYS A 147 -10.24 -5.21 11.77
CA LYS A 147 -10.42 -3.78 11.99
C LYS A 147 -9.22 -3.25 12.79
N GLN A 148 -8.66 -2.13 12.38
CA GLN A 148 -7.52 -1.47 13.00
C GLN A 148 -7.95 -0.11 13.50
N ALA A 149 -7.46 0.30 14.68
CA ALA A 149 -7.67 1.66 15.18
C ALA A 149 -6.91 2.70 14.34
N HIS A 150 -5.72 2.34 13.86
CA HIS A 150 -4.84 3.20 13.07
C HIS A 150 -4.51 2.54 11.72
N PRO A 151 -5.46 2.51 10.77
CA PRO A 151 -5.33 1.72 9.55
C PRO A 151 -4.15 2.12 8.66
N LEU A 152 -3.68 3.37 8.72
CA LEU A 152 -2.55 3.83 7.92
C LEU A 152 -1.18 3.49 8.53
N SER A 153 -1.12 3.18 9.82
CA SER A 153 0.13 2.83 10.54
C SER A 153 0.61 1.39 10.32
N VAL A 154 -0.23 0.58 9.66
CA VAL A 154 0.00 -0.85 9.48
C VAL A 154 0.30 -1.12 8.01
N HIS A 155 1.51 -1.61 7.76
CA HIS A 155 1.85 -2.19 6.47
C HIS A 155 1.14 -3.56 6.35
N GLY A 156 0.40 -3.78 5.25
CA GLY A 156 -0.56 -4.89 5.14
C GLY A 156 0.12 -6.26 5.11
N GLU A 157 -0.28 -7.18 6.00
CA GLU A 157 0.30 -8.54 6.11
C GLU A 157 0.24 -9.31 4.78
N ILE A 158 -0.88 -9.19 4.05
CA ILE A 158 -1.05 -9.82 2.74
C ILE A 158 -0.06 -9.21 1.75
N LEU A 159 0.04 -7.87 1.71
CA LEU A 159 0.98 -7.19 0.82
C LEU A 159 2.43 -7.62 1.09
N GLU A 160 2.85 -7.85 2.34
CA GLU A 160 4.20 -8.39 2.64
C GLU A 160 4.43 -9.77 2.05
N GLN A 161 3.41 -10.64 2.05
CA GLN A 161 3.51 -11.98 1.46
C GLN A 161 3.64 -11.95 -0.08
N PHE A 162 3.15 -10.89 -0.71
CA PHE A 162 3.27 -10.64 -2.15
C PHE A 162 4.49 -9.78 -2.51
N GLY A 163 4.92 -8.88 -1.62
CA GLY A 163 5.87 -7.80 -1.91
C GLY A 163 7.28 -8.24 -2.26
N GLY A 164 7.70 -9.43 -1.80
CA GLY A 164 8.92 -10.09 -2.29
C GLY A 164 8.84 -10.57 -3.74
N ARG A 165 7.73 -10.34 -4.45
CA ARG A 165 7.46 -10.80 -5.81
C ARG A 165 6.89 -9.65 -6.66
N GLN A 166 7.75 -8.71 -7.03
CA GLN A 166 7.35 -7.51 -7.78
C GLN A 166 6.63 -7.82 -9.10
N GLN A 167 7.02 -8.90 -9.79
CA GLN A 167 6.32 -9.36 -11.01
C GLN A 167 4.83 -9.65 -10.74
N VAL A 168 4.52 -10.29 -9.61
CA VAL A 168 3.14 -10.59 -9.21
C VAL A 168 2.36 -9.31 -8.92
N LEU A 169 2.99 -8.35 -8.24
CA LEU A 169 2.37 -7.05 -7.97
C LEU A 169 2.22 -6.20 -9.23
N ALA A 170 2.99 -6.43 -10.30
CA ALA A 170 2.84 -5.73 -11.57
C ALA A 170 1.72 -6.32 -12.44
N SER A 171 1.35 -7.59 -12.23
CA SER A 171 0.38 -8.32 -13.04
C SER A 171 -1.07 -8.01 -12.69
N ARG A 172 -1.78 -7.32 -13.58
CA ARG A 172 -3.21 -7.02 -13.41
C ARG A 172 -4.09 -8.27 -13.37
N PRO A 173 -3.95 -9.24 -14.30
CA PRO A 173 -4.78 -10.46 -14.29
C PRO A 173 -4.62 -11.25 -12.98
N ILE A 174 -3.39 -11.40 -12.51
CA ILE A 174 -3.10 -12.16 -11.29
C ILE A 174 -3.66 -11.48 -10.04
N ILE A 175 -3.47 -10.16 -9.90
CA ILE A 175 -4.02 -9.40 -8.77
C ILE A 175 -5.56 -9.42 -8.80
N LYS A 176 -6.17 -9.35 -9.98
CA LYS A 176 -7.63 -9.46 -10.14
C LYS A 176 -8.15 -10.84 -9.72
N ALA A 177 -7.48 -11.92 -10.13
CA ALA A 177 -7.83 -13.28 -9.73
C ALA A 177 -7.63 -13.49 -8.21
N ALA A 178 -6.51 -13.03 -7.65
CA ALA A 178 -6.25 -13.09 -6.22
C ALA A 178 -7.31 -12.31 -5.41
N ASN A 179 -7.72 -11.13 -5.89
CA ASN A 179 -8.79 -10.37 -5.26
C ASN A 179 -10.13 -11.11 -5.28
N LYS A 180 -10.50 -11.74 -6.40
CA LYS A 180 -11.72 -12.57 -6.48
C LYS A 180 -11.69 -13.73 -5.49
N LEU A 181 -10.54 -14.40 -5.38
CA LEU A 181 -10.35 -15.55 -4.51
C LEU A 181 -10.40 -15.14 -3.02
N TYR A 182 -9.72 -14.06 -2.65
CA TYR A 182 -9.44 -13.70 -1.26
C TYR A 182 -10.26 -12.56 -0.68
N PHE A 183 -10.90 -11.72 -1.49
CA PHE A 183 -11.71 -10.62 -0.97
C PHE A 183 -13.15 -11.07 -0.74
N ASP A 184 -13.66 -10.86 0.47
CA ASP A 184 -15.06 -11.04 0.82
C ASP A 184 -15.80 -9.73 0.55
N LYS A 185 -16.55 -9.69 -0.55
CA LYS A 185 -17.34 -8.50 -0.93
C LYS A 185 -18.43 -8.17 0.08
N GLN A 186 -19.04 -9.16 0.73
CA GLN A 186 -20.11 -8.93 1.70
C GLN A 186 -19.59 -8.24 2.95
N LYS A 187 -18.41 -8.65 3.42
CA LYS A 187 -17.74 -8.04 4.57
C LYS A 187 -16.87 -6.85 4.19
N SER A 188 -16.71 -6.56 2.90
CA SER A 188 -15.78 -5.57 2.35
C SER A 188 -14.36 -5.69 2.91
N ARG A 189 -13.87 -6.92 3.10
CA ARG A 189 -12.56 -7.22 3.71
C ARG A 189 -11.94 -8.48 3.11
N PRO A 190 -10.61 -8.68 3.22
CA PRO A 190 -10.02 -9.97 2.94
C PRO A 190 -10.60 -11.07 3.84
N ARG A 191 -10.78 -12.26 3.29
CA ARG A 191 -11.30 -13.43 4.01
C ARG A 191 -10.38 -13.81 5.17
N THR A 192 -10.97 -14.17 6.31
CA THR A 192 -10.23 -14.57 7.51
C THR A 192 -9.28 -15.75 7.24
N GLY A 193 -8.01 -15.59 7.63
CA GLY A 193 -6.97 -16.61 7.49
C GLY A 193 -6.14 -16.51 6.21
N VAL A 194 -6.47 -15.62 5.27
CA VAL A 194 -5.69 -15.43 4.03
C VAL A 194 -4.24 -15.03 4.31
N ALA A 195 -4.02 -14.17 5.31
CA ALA A 195 -2.69 -13.70 5.72
C ALA A 195 -1.92 -14.73 6.56
N GLY A 196 -2.49 -15.89 6.86
CA GLY A 196 -1.84 -16.93 7.66
C GLY A 196 -0.84 -17.78 6.86
N ASN A 197 -0.34 -18.82 7.51
CA ASN A 197 0.56 -19.83 6.91
C ASN A 197 -0.18 -21.11 6.45
N GLY A 198 -1.52 -21.09 6.45
CA GLY A 198 -2.33 -22.25 6.10
C GLY A 198 -2.33 -22.59 4.62
N ARG A 199 -2.91 -23.75 4.30
CA ARG A 199 -3.14 -24.22 2.92
C ARG A 199 -3.85 -23.16 2.09
N GLY A 200 -3.31 -22.90 0.89
CA GLY A 200 -3.84 -21.92 -0.05
C GLY A 200 -3.81 -20.47 0.44
N SER A 201 -3.02 -20.11 1.46
CA SER A 201 -2.89 -18.72 1.91
C SER A 201 -2.25 -17.81 0.84
N ALA A 202 -2.29 -16.50 1.05
CA ALA A 202 -1.64 -15.53 0.16
C ALA A 202 -0.14 -15.84 -0.04
N ARG A 203 0.55 -16.30 1.00
CA ARG A 203 1.93 -16.79 0.90
C ARG A 203 2.06 -17.97 -0.08
N ARG A 204 1.17 -18.98 0.03
CA ARG A 204 1.14 -20.16 -0.83
C ARG A 204 0.80 -19.81 -2.28
N PHE A 205 -0.13 -18.88 -2.49
CA PHE A 205 -0.51 -18.37 -3.81
C PHE A 205 0.70 -17.93 -4.61
N GLY A 206 1.50 -16.99 -4.09
CA GLY A 206 2.66 -16.53 -4.86
C GLY A 206 3.81 -17.54 -4.91
N LEU A 207 3.83 -18.60 -4.08
CA LEU A 207 4.81 -19.70 -4.25
C LEU A 207 4.44 -20.54 -5.47
N ILE A 208 3.16 -20.88 -5.60
CA ILE A 208 2.64 -21.70 -6.70
C ILE A 208 2.67 -20.95 -8.01
N LEU A 209 2.48 -19.64 -8.00
CA LEU A 209 2.52 -18.85 -9.21
C LEU A 209 3.83 -19.06 -10.00
N ARG A 210 4.98 -19.07 -9.33
CA ARG A 210 6.27 -19.37 -9.96
C ARG A 210 6.33 -20.74 -10.63
N GLN A 211 5.61 -21.72 -10.10
CA GLN A 211 5.53 -23.05 -10.69
C GLN A 211 4.58 -23.05 -11.89
N LEU A 212 3.45 -22.35 -11.80
CA LEU A 212 2.49 -22.25 -12.90
C LEU A 212 3.04 -21.43 -14.08
N ASP A 213 3.87 -20.42 -13.82
CA ASP A 213 4.55 -19.61 -14.85
C ASP A 213 5.47 -20.44 -15.76
N LEU A 214 5.83 -21.67 -15.37
CA LEU A 214 6.62 -22.60 -16.20
C LEU A 214 5.78 -23.35 -17.23
N THR A 215 4.47 -23.46 -17.04
CA THR A 215 3.58 -24.31 -17.85
C THR A 215 2.35 -23.60 -18.39
N TYR A 216 1.99 -22.46 -17.81
CA TYR A 216 0.86 -21.62 -18.20
C TYR A 216 1.34 -20.19 -18.41
N ASP A 217 0.52 -19.39 -19.09
CA ASP A 217 0.69 -17.93 -19.16
C ASP A 217 -0.44 -17.23 -18.39
N PRO A 218 -0.29 -16.99 -17.08
CA PRO A 218 -1.32 -16.33 -16.27
C PRO A 218 -1.69 -14.92 -16.74
N GLU A 219 -0.83 -14.23 -17.50
CA GLU A 219 -1.13 -12.89 -18.03
C GLU A 219 -2.23 -12.92 -19.10
N CYS A 220 -2.37 -14.04 -19.80
CA CYS A 220 -3.35 -14.20 -20.88
C CYS A 220 -4.58 -15.01 -20.46
N MET A 221 -4.66 -15.45 -19.20
CA MET A 221 -5.78 -16.25 -18.69
C MET A 221 -6.91 -15.37 -18.16
N THR A 222 -8.15 -15.83 -18.33
CA THR A 222 -9.28 -15.26 -17.60
C THR A 222 -9.17 -15.61 -16.11
N ASP A 223 -9.73 -14.76 -15.25
CA ASP A 223 -9.68 -14.98 -13.79
C ASP A 223 -10.20 -16.38 -13.39
N SER A 224 -11.27 -16.87 -14.05
CA SER A 224 -11.84 -18.19 -13.78
C SER A 224 -10.95 -19.33 -14.24
N ALA A 225 -10.34 -19.23 -15.43
CA ALA A 225 -9.41 -20.23 -15.94
C ALA A 225 -8.17 -20.32 -15.04
N PHE A 226 -7.59 -19.19 -14.66
CA PHE A 226 -6.44 -19.15 -13.76
C PHE A 226 -6.78 -19.73 -12.38
N ILE A 227 -7.92 -19.36 -11.78
CA ILE A 227 -8.36 -19.92 -10.50
C ILE A 227 -8.63 -21.42 -10.60
N GLY A 228 -9.11 -21.90 -11.75
CA GLY A 228 -9.40 -23.30 -12.02
C GLY A 228 -8.17 -24.20 -12.05
N ILE A 229 -7.01 -23.69 -12.50
CA ILE A 229 -5.75 -24.45 -12.51
C ILE A 229 -5.01 -24.42 -11.17
N LEU A 230 -5.47 -23.62 -10.19
CA LEU A 230 -4.86 -23.60 -8.86
C LEU A 230 -5.03 -24.98 -8.17
N PRO A 231 -4.00 -25.50 -7.49
CA PRO A 231 -4.09 -26.79 -6.79
C PRO A 231 -5.20 -26.86 -5.74
N ASP A 232 -5.51 -28.09 -5.28
CA ASP A 232 -6.59 -28.35 -4.30
C ASP A 232 -6.40 -27.65 -2.96
N GLU A 233 -5.18 -27.18 -2.64
CA GLU A 233 -4.98 -26.37 -1.44
C GLU A 233 -5.78 -25.05 -1.44
N PHE A 234 -6.27 -24.59 -2.60
CA PHE A 234 -7.13 -23.41 -2.72
C PHE A 234 -8.63 -23.73 -2.77
N GLU A 235 -9.03 -25.00 -2.68
CA GLU A 235 -10.44 -25.42 -2.82
C GLU A 235 -11.36 -24.73 -1.81
N LYS A 236 -10.91 -24.56 -0.56
CA LYS A 236 -11.63 -23.80 0.47
C LYS A 236 -11.98 -22.39 -0.02
N TRP A 237 -11.04 -21.70 -0.66
CA TRP A 237 -11.22 -20.33 -1.13
C TRP A 237 -12.13 -20.28 -2.36
N ARG A 238 -12.04 -21.26 -3.26
CA ARG A 238 -12.97 -21.41 -4.39
C ARG A 238 -14.41 -21.55 -3.92
N LYS A 239 -14.68 -22.48 -2.98
CA LYS A 239 -16.02 -22.68 -2.41
C LYS A 239 -16.57 -21.40 -1.75
N GLN A 240 -15.72 -20.66 -1.03
CA GLN A 240 -16.11 -19.40 -0.40
C GLN A 240 -16.34 -18.26 -1.41
N MET A 241 -15.60 -18.26 -2.53
CA MET A 241 -15.81 -17.35 -3.64
C MET A 241 -17.16 -17.60 -4.32
N GLU A 242 -17.45 -18.84 -4.68
CA GLU A 242 -18.70 -19.25 -5.33
C GLU A 242 -19.93 -18.97 -4.45
N ALA A 243 -19.87 -19.37 -3.18
CA ALA A 243 -20.96 -19.11 -2.22
C ALA A 243 -21.23 -17.61 -2.01
N GLY A 244 -20.21 -16.76 -2.16
CA GLY A 244 -20.35 -15.31 -2.11
C GLY A 244 -21.01 -14.71 -3.36
N GLN A 245 -20.84 -15.34 -4.53
CA GLN A 245 -21.45 -14.92 -5.79
C GLN A 245 -22.94 -15.29 -5.83
N SER A 246 -23.30 -16.50 -5.40
CA SER A 246 -24.70 -16.97 -5.37
C SER A 246 -25.60 -16.21 -4.41
N LYS A 247 -25.04 -15.52 -3.40
CA LYS A 247 -25.80 -14.68 -2.46
C LYS A 247 -25.90 -13.21 -2.89
N ALA A 248 -25.18 -12.81 -3.93
CA ALA A 248 -25.17 -11.44 -4.46
C ALA A 248 -25.92 -11.32 -5.79
N SER A 249 -26.43 -12.43 -6.31
CA SER A 249 -27.33 -12.54 -7.47
C SER A 249 -28.75 -12.73 -6.96
#